data_AF-A0A1H1L1T9-F1
#
_entry.id   AF-A0A1H1L1T9-F1
#
_cell.length_a   1.000
_cell.length_b   1.000
_cell.length_c   1.000
_cell.angle_alpha   90.00
_cell.angle_beta   90.00
_cell.angle_gamma   90.00
#
_symmetry.space_group_name_H-M   'P 1'
#
loop_
_entity.id
_entity.type
_entity.pdbx_description
1 polymer ?
#
loop_
_entity_poly.entity_id
_entity_poly.type
_entity_poly.pdbx_seq_one_letter_code
_entity_poly.pdbx_strand_id
1 'polypeptide(L)'
;MVPVKVLLIPNYARKDAVAGARSLAEWLDGQGVEVQWAHDKKKYPDKVVDTTGVGLAVSFGGDGTLLRAAKIVGYSEIPLVGISYGHLGFLTCAGPDDVIETVSDALGHRMHASRRATLDITVDFKAPDGTIFSKRRFALNDLSLTHGVRGDMIVFDVAVSGHHVDTLRGDGFVVATATGSTGYALAAGGPIVTPEFKGMVCVPVAPHTILARAFLTSSTDVVELKINPERDPERLFFADGQPIVAEGARPVRATVRRGPGDLILLDRSSESFYQSVSRVFYGRDKD
;
A
#
# COMPACT_ATOMS: atom_id res chain seq x y z
N MET A 1 26.17 20.69 -1.03
CA MET A 1 25.08 19.76 -0.67
C MET A 1 23.78 20.34 -1.20
N VAL A 2 22.97 19.55 -1.90
CA VAL A 2 21.59 19.97 -2.20
C VAL A 2 20.89 20.16 -0.84
N PRO A 3 20.19 21.28 -0.59
CA PRO A 3 19.40 21.44 0.62
C PRO A 3 18.41 20.27 0.69
N VAL A 4 18.53 19.44 1.72
CA VAL A 4 17.62 18.31 1.89
C VAL A 4 16.34 18.86 2.51
N LYS A 5 15.22 18.75 1.81
CA LYS A 5 13.89 19.02 2.37
C LYS A 5 13.30 17.71 2.89
N VAL A 6 12.83 17.71 4.13
CA VAL A 6 12.19 16.55 4.77
C VAL A 6 10.68 16.75 4.82
N LEU A 7 9.94 15.80 4.27
CA LEU A 7 8.48 15.78 4.33
C LEU A 7 7.99 14.98 5.55
N LEU A 8 7.20 15.60 6.41
CA LEU A 8 6.57 14.98 7.57
C LEU A 8 5.11 14.63 7.27
N ILE A 9 4.73 13.38 7.48
CA ILE A 9 3.40 12.83 7.24
C ILE A 9 2.83 12.27 8.55
N PRO A 10 2.29 13.13 9.43
CA PRO A 10 1.73 12.65 10.69
C PRO A 10 0.32 12.10 10.52
N ASN A 11 -0.03 11.14 11.39
CA ASN A 11 -1.42 10.81 11.65
C ASN A 11 -2.05 11.91 12.52
N TYR A 12 -2.76 12.84 11.90
CA TYR A 12 -3.43 13.95 12.59
C TYR A 12 -4.51 13.54 13.60
N ALA A 13 -5.02 12.30 13.53
CA ALA A 13 -5.94 11.80 14.55
C ALA A 13 -5.25 11.45 15.88
N ARG A 14 -3.90 11.44 15.90
CA ARG A 14 -3.08 11.04 17.03
C ARG A 14 -2.21 12.18 17.54
N LYS A 15 -2.49 12.65 18.75
CA LYS A 15 -1.81 13.80 19.35
C LYS A 15 -0.31 13.55 19.55
N ASP A 16 0.06 12.34 19.95
CA ASP A 16 1.44 11.91 20.17
C ASP A 16 2.24 11.80 18.87
N ALA A 17 1.63 11.27 17.79
CA ALA A 17 2.26 11.24 16.47
C ALA A 17 2.53 12.67 15.93
N VAL A 18 1.58 13.59 16.13
CA VAL A 18 1.76 15.01 15.77
C VAL A 18 2.83 15.68 16.64
N ALA A 19 2.87 15.37 17.95
CA ALA A 19 3.88 15.91 18.86
C ALA A 19 5.29 15.45 18.45
N GLY A 20 5.49 14.16 18.18
CA GLY A 20 6.78 13.66 17.73
C GLY A 20 7.22 14.23 16.37
N ALA A 21 6.29 14.44 15.45
CA ALA A 21 6.58 15.16 14.20
C ALA A 21 7.03 16.61 14.45
N ARG A 22 6.45 17.30 15.45
CA ARG A 22 6.88 18.66 15.82
C ARG A 22 8.26 18.67 16.45
N SER A 23 8.53 17.76 17.37
CA SER A 23 9.85 17.62 17.99
C SER A 23 10.93 17.33 16.95
N LEU A 24 10.65 16.48 15.96
CA LEU A 24 11.58 16.27 14.85
C LEU A 24 11.74 17.55 14.01
N ALA A 25 10.66 18.27 13.71
CA ALA A 25 10.74 19.51 12.93
C ALA A 25 11.62 20.56 13.60
N GLU A 26 11.50 20.73 14.92
CA GLU A 26 12.34 21.63 15.72
C GLU A 26 13.82 21.20 15.69
N TRP A 27 14.09 19.90 15.81
CA TRP A 27 15.44 19.38 15.70
C TRP A 27 16.05 19.59 14.31
N LEU A 28 15.28 19.34 13.24
CA LEU A 28 15.70 19.54 11.84
C LEU A 28 15.99 21.01 11.52
N ASP A 29 15.17 21.93 12.03
CA ASP A 29 15.39 23.38 11.90
C ASP A 29 16.73 23.78 12.54
N GLY A 30 17.04 23.24 13.72
CA GLY A 30 18.35 23.41 14.38
C GLY A 30 19.54 22.84 13.59
N GLN A 31 19.31 21.91 12.66
CA GLN A 31 20.31 21.38 11.73
C GLN A 31 20.34 22.12 10.38
N GLY A 32 19.49 23.14 10.18
CA GLY A 32 19.36 23.87 8.92
C GLY A 32 18.71 23.06 7.79
N VAL A 33 17.91 22.05 8.14
CA VAL A 33 17.19 21.18 7.20
C VAL A 33 15.78 21.72 6.99
N GLU A 34 15.37 21.94 5.74
CA GLU A 34 14.03 22.45 5.44
C GLU A 34 12.96 21.39 5.75
N VAL A 35 11.87 21.79 6.41
CA VAL A 35 10.78 20.88 6.80
C VAL A 35 9.49 21.25 6.09
N GLN A 36 8.86 20.27 5.46
CA GLN A 36 7.52 20.37 4.87
C GLN A 36 6.55 19.44 5.59
N TRP A 37 5.30 19.85 5.74
CA TRP A 37 4.24 19.03 6.33
C TRP A 37 3.21 18.63 5.28
N ALA A 38 2.88 17.34 5.22
CA ALA A 38 1.71 16.89 4.48
C ALA A 38 0.44 17.36 5.20
N HIS A 39 -0.55 17.89 4.46
CA HIS A 39 -1.82 18.36 5.02
C HIS A 39 -2.60 17.26 5.77
N ASP A 40 -3.60 17.62 6.59
CA ASP A 40 -4.54 16.66 7.16
C ASP A 40 -5.51 16.16 6.07
N LYS A 41 -5.35 14.90 5.65
CA LYS A 41 -6.18 14.26 4.60
C LYS A 41 -7.67 14.29 4.94
N LYS A 42 -8.06 14.23 6.21
CA LYS A 42 -9.49 14.25 6.58
C LYS A 42 -10.11 15.62 6.33
N LYS A 43 -9.35 16.70 6.54
CA LYS A 43 -9.80 18.08 6.33
C LYS A 43 -9.66 18.52 4.88
N TYR A 44 -8.65 18.01 4.18
CA TYR A 44 -8.32 18.40 2.81
C TYR A 44 -8.07 17.17 1.93
N PRO A 45 -9.10 16.35 1.64
CA PRO A 45 -8.93 15.07 0.96
C PRO A 45 -8.36 15.17 -0.47
N ASP A 46 -8.62 16.29 -1.15
CA ASP A 46 -8.23 16.53 -2.54
C ASP A 46 -6.95 17.36 -2.68
N LYS A 47 -6.35 17.81 -1.57
CA LYS A 47 -5.13 18.61 -1.61
C LYS A 47 -3.95 17.73 -2.02
N VAL A 48 -3.20 18.16 -3.02
CA VAL A 48 -1.97 17.49 -3.43
C VAL A 48 -0.79 17.99 -2.59
N VAL A 49 0.12 17.09 -2.25
CA VAL A 49 1.40 17.45 -1.60
C VAL A 49 2.45 17.52 -2.70
N ASP A 50 3.03 18.69 -2.92
CA ASP A 50 4.16 18.85 -3.82
C ASP A 50 5.40 18.21 -3.17
N THR A 51 6.07 17.32 -3.89
CA THR A 51 7.28 16.62 -3.42
C THR A 51 8.55 17.18 -4.05
N THR A 52 8.46 18.29 -4.80
CA THR A 52 9.62 18.93 -5.43
C THR A 52 10.68 19.30 -4.40
N GLY A 53 11.90 18.81 -4.59
CA GLY A 53 13.04 19.06 -3.71
C GLY A 53 13.03 18.26 -2.39
N VAL A 54 12.01 17.43 -2.14
CA VAL A 54 11.98 16.53 -0.97
C VAL A 54 13.02 15.42 -1.16
N GLY A 55 13.92 15.27 -0.20
CA GLY A 55 14.96 14.24 -0.19
C GLY A 55 14.68 13.08 0.78
N LEU A 56 13.72 13.24 1.70
CA LEU A 56 13.30 12.22 2.65
C LEU A 56 11.84 12.43 3.06
N ALA A 57 11.06 11.35 3.15
CA ALA A 57 9.72 11.36 3.71
C ALA A 57 9.68 10.58 5.03
N VAL A 58 9.02 11.12 6.05
CA VAL A 58 8.89 10.50 7.38
C VAL A 58 7.43 10.41 7.77
N SER A 59 6.92 9.19 7.92
CA SER A 59 5.56 8.90 8.36
C SER A 59 5.50 8.71 9.88
N PHE A 60 4.56 9.36 10.56
CA PHE A 60 4.33 9.21 12.00
C PHE A 60 2.96 8.57 12.25
N GLY A 61 2.94 7.28 12.57
CA GLY A 61 1.72 6.50 12.76
C GLY A 61 1.93 5.02 12.43
N GLY A 62 0.87 4.28 12.16
CA GLY A 62 0.99 2.88 11.75
C GLY A 62 1.20 2.71 10.25
N ASP A 63 1.11 1.46 9.79
CA ASP A 63 1.24 1.09 8.37
C ASP A 63 0.26 1.86 7.46
N GLY A 64 -0.96 2.16 7.92
CA GLY A 64 -1.91 2.97 7.15
C GLY A 64 -1.45 4.41 6.89
N THR A 65 -0.68 5.02 7.80
CA THR A 65 -0.06 6.34 7.57
C THR A 65 1.08 6.23 6.56
N LEU A 66 1.82 5.11 6.61
CA LEU A 66 2.90 4.86 5.67
C LEU A 66 2.38 4.62 4.26
N LEU A 67 1.27 3.90 4.08
CA LEU A 67 0.60 3.76 2.77
C LEU A 67 0.18 5.12 2.19
N ARG A 68 -0.26 6.06 3.05
CA ARG A 68 -0.51 7.43 2.62
C ARG A 68 0.78 8.11 2.15
N ALA A 69 1.87 7.97 2.91
CA ALA A 69 3.15 8.56 2.54
C ALA A 69 3.69 7.96 1.22
N ALA A 70 3.58 6.64 1.03
CA ALA A 70 3.91 5.93 -0.21
C ALA A 70 3.13 6.51 -1.41
N LYS A 71 1.83 6.78 -1.24
CA LYS A 71 1.02 7.42 -2.29
C LYS A 71 1.46 8.86 -2.60
N ILE A 72 1.91 9.62 -1.59
CA ILE A 72 2.41 11.00 -1.78
C ILE A 72 3.72 10.98 -2.59
N VAL A 73 4.67 10.11 -2.23
CA VAL A 73 5.96 10.03 -2.94
C VAL A 73 5.84 9.32 -4.29
N GLY A 74 4.92 8.36 -4.43
CA GLY A 74 4.68 7.63 -5.68
C GLY A 74 5.97 7.02 -6.24
N TYR A 75 6.35 7.43 -7.45
CA TYR A 75 7.54 6.94 -8.17
C TYR A 75 8.72 7.92 -8.15
N SER A 76 8.74 8.89 -7.23
CA SER A 76 9.78 9.94 -7.16
C SER A 76 11.13 9.48 -6.59
N GLU A 77 11.29 8.19 -6.27
CA GLU A 77 12.47 7.62 -5.60
C GLU A 77 12.86 8.32 -4.28
N ILE A 78 11.94 9.06 -3.66
CA ILE A 78 12.14 9.64 -2.32
C ILE A 78 12.12 8.50 -1.29
N PRO A 79 13.20 8.32 -0.51
CA PRO A 79 13.22 7.35 0.58
C PRO A 79 12.17 7.65 1.65
N LEU A 80 11.55 6.60 2.17
CA LEU A 80 10.49 6.67 3.18
C LEU A 80 10.93 5.99 4.48
N VAL A 81 10.74 6.68 5.60
CA VAL A 81 10.91 6.13 6.96
C VAL A 81 9.55 6.09 7.65
N GLY A 82 9.26 4.98 8.34
CA GLY A 82 8.04 4.80 9.12
C GLY A 82 8.31 4.75 10.62
N ILE A 83 7.79 5.73 11.37
CA ILE A 83 7.80 5.74 12.83
C ILE A 83 6.46 5.23 13.36
N SER A 84 6.46 4.08 14.03
CA SER A 84 5.25 3.54 14.67
C SER A 84 4.96 4.25 15.97
N TYR A 85 3.74 4.77 16.10
CA TYR A 85 3.19 5.25 17.37
C TYR A 85 2.30 4.20 18.04
N GLY A 86 2.33 2.95 17.63
CA GLY A 86 1.53 1.87 18.22
C GLY A 86 2.32 0.58 18.27
N HIS A 87 1.70 -0.52 17.87
CA HIS A 87 2.46 -1.74 17.62
C HIS A 87 3.36 -1.56 16.40
N LEU A 88 4.58 -2.09 16.48
CA LEU A 88 5.52 -2.06 15.37
C LEU A 88 5.03 -3.01 14.27
N GLY A 89 4.57 -2.43 13.16
CA GLY A 89 3.99 -3.14 12.02
C GLY A 89 5.06 -3.76 11.12
N PHE A 90 4.68 -4.06 9.87
CA PHE A 90 5.60 -4.61 8.87
C PHE A 90 6.35 -3.55 8.08
N LEU A 91 5.82 -2.31 8.02
CA LEU A 91 6.37 -1.23 7.20
C LEU A 91 7.10 -0.18 8.04
N THR A 92 6.89 -0.17 9.34
CA THR A 92 7.51 0.78 10.28
C THR A 92 8.76 0.18 10.90
N CYS A 93 9.81 1.00 11.08
CA CYS A 93 11.15 0.53 11.47
C CYS A 93 11.65 1.06 12.82
N ALA A 94 10.92 2.01 13.42
CA ALA A 94 11.30 2.62 14.70
C ALA A 94 10.07 3.04 15.51
N GLY A 95 10.25 3.15 16.83
CA GLY A 95 9.24 3.70 17.75
C GLY A 95 9.42 5.20 18.00
N PRO A 96 8.57 5.80 18.85
CA PRO A 96 8.62 7.22 19.17
C PRO A 96 9.91 7.67 19.87
N ASP A 97 10.55 6.76 20.60
CA ASP A 97 11.75 7.04 21.39
C ASP A 97 13.02 7.20 20.51
N ASP A 98 13.02 6.61 19.31
CA ASP A 98 14.21 6.56 18.43
C ASP A 98 14.09 7.48 17.20
N VAL A 99 13.14 8.42 17.20
CA VAL A 99 12.81 9.24 16.02
C VAL A 99 14.00 10.04 15.50
N ILE A 100 14.68 10.76 16.39
CA ILE A 100 15.81 11.63 16.01
C ILE A 100 16.98 10.81 15.48
N GLU A 101 17.32 9.71 16.18
CA GLU A 101 18.39 8.81 15.76
C GLU A 101 18.09 8.21 14.37
N THR A 102 16.89 7.66 14.19
CA THR A 102 16.47 7.03 12.93
C THR A 102 16.54 8.02 11.76
N VAL A 103 16.07 9.26 11.96
CA VAL A 103 16.09 10.27 10.90
C VAL A 103 17.51 10.79 10.64
N SER A 104 18.33 10.93 11.68
CA SER A 104 19.75 11.26 11.52
C SER A 104 20.50 10.20 10.70
N ASP A 105 20.21 8.92 10.94
CA ASP A 105 20.77 7.81 10.16
C ASP A 105 20.25 7.80 8.72
N ALA A 106 18.97 8.08 8.50
CA ALA A 106 18.40 8.21 7.16
C ALA A 106 19.08 9.33 6.35
N LEU A 107 19.21 10.51 6.94
CA LEU A 107 19.88 11.67 6.33
C LEU A 107 21.37 11.42 6.10
N GLY A 108 22.00 10.63 6.98
CA GLY A 108 23.39 10.22 6.85
C GLY A 108 23.63 9.02 5.93
N HIS A 109 22.59 8.51 5.26
CA HIS A 109 22.65 7.31 4.41
C HIS A 109 23.18 6.05 5.12
N ARG A 110 22.89 5.91 6.43
CA ARG A 110 23.32 4.78 7.27
C ARG A 110 22.25 3.70 7.45
N MET A 111 21.10 3.84 6.80
CA MET A 111 20.01 2.86 6.83
C MET A 111 20.05 1.94 5.62
N HIS A 112 19.48 0.74 5.75
CA HIS A 112 19.29 -0.15 4.61
C HIS A 112 18.11 0.34 3.75
N ALA A 113 18.34 0.43 2.43
CA ALA A 113 17.34 0.85 1.47
C ALA A 113 16.68 -0.37 0.81
N SER A 114 15.47 -0.69 1.26
CA SER A 114 14.66 -1.80 0.74
C SER A 114 13.75 -1.31 -0.39
N ARG A 115 13.98 -1.81 -1.62
CA ARG A 115 13.12 -1.51 -2.77
C ARG A 115 11.87 -2.39 -2.73
N ARG A 116 10.70 -1.75 -2.69
CA ARG A 116 9.39 -2.41 -2.60
C ARG A 116 8.65 -2.25 -3.93
N ALA A 117 8.34 -3.36 -4.58
CA ALA A 117 7.49 -3.36 -5.76
C ALA A 117 6.12 -2.73 -5.45
N THR A 118 5.54 -2.08 -6.45
CA THR A 118 4.25 -1.38 -6.36
C THR A 118 3.27 -1.93 -7.41
N LEU A 119 1.99 -1.59 -7.31
CA LEU A 119 0.99 -1.90 -8.32
C LEU A 119 0.57 -0.64 -9.09
N ASP A 120 0.48 -0.79 -10.41
CA ASP A 120 -0.23 0.13 -11.29
C ASP A 120 -1.56 -0.52 -11.68
N ILE A 121 -2.64 0.11 -11.21
CA ILE A 121 -4.00 -0.39 -11.30
C ILE A 121 -4.78 0.50 -12.25
N THR A 122 -5.47 -0.09 -13.20
CA THR A 122 -6.47 0.58 -14.02
C THR A 122 -7.83 -0.05 -13.80
N VAL A 123 -8.81 0.74 -13.37
CA VAL A 123 -10.20 0.29 -13.22
C VAL A 123 -11.07 0.97 -14.25
N ASP A 124 -11.77 0.16 -15.03
CA ASP A 124 -12.74 0.61 -16.02
C ASP A 124 -14.13 0.73 -15.38
N PHE A 125 -14.78 1.85 -15.63
CA PHE A 125 -16.11 2.18 -15.16
C PHE A 125 -17.06 2.33 -16.35
N LYS A 126 -18.29 1.88 -16.18
CA LYS A 126 -19.39 2.09 -17.12
C LYS A 126 -20.40 3.08 -16.53
N ALA A 127 -20.58 4.21 -17.21
CA ALA A 127 -21.57 5.23 -16.89
C ALA A 127 -22.99 4.79 -17.34
N PRO A 128 -24.06 5.48 -16.88
CA PRO A 128 -25.45 5.12 -17.20
C PRO A 128 -25.78 5.23 -18.68
N ASP A 129 -25.12 6.15 -19.39
CA ASP A 129 -25.22 6.35 -20.84
C ASP A 129 -24.47 5.26 -21.66
N GLY A 130 -23.80 4.33 -20.98
CA GLY A 130 -23.01 3.26 -21.59
C GLY A 130 -21.54 3.63 -21.85
N THR A 131 -21.13 4.88 -21.62
CA THR A 131 -19.75 5.34 -21.79
C THR A 131 -18.82 4.58 -20.85
N ILE A 132 -17.67 4.13 -21.37
CA ILE A 132 -16.60 3.49 -20.59
C ILE A 132 -15.44 4.46 -20.43
N PHE A 133 -14.97 4.62 -19.19
CA PHE A 133 -13.78 5.40 -18.87
C PHE A 133 -12.97 4.70 -17.79
N SER A 134 -11.68 5.04 -17.70
CA SER A 134 -10.76 4.37 -16.78
C SER A 134 -10.23 5.32 -15.71
N LYS A 135 -10.02 4.80 -14.51
CA LYS A 135 -9.27 5.48 -13.45
C LYS A 135 -8.01 4.69 -13.12
N ARG A 136 -6.87 5.37 -13.08
CA ARG A 136 -5.60 4.79 -12.63
C ARG A 136 -5.38 4.98 -11.13
N ARG A 137 -4.73 4.02 -10.50
CA ARG A 137 -4.37 4.04 -9.08
C ARG A 137 -2.99 3.41 -8.86
N PHE A 138 -2.26 4.00 -7.91
CA PHE A 138 -1.08 3.42 -7.29
C PHE A 138 -1.52 2.64 -6.05
N ALA A 139 -0.89 1.49 -5.79
CA ALA A 139 -0.97 0.79 -4.51
C ALA A 139 0.41 0.22 -4.12
N LEU A 140 0.73 0.24 -2.83
CA LEU A 140 1.91 -0.44 -2.28
C LEU A 140 1.58 -1.88 -1.87
N ASN A 141 0.41 -2.10 -1.28
CA ASN A 141 0.00 -3.41 -0.80
C ASN A 141 -0.80 -4.15 -1.86
N ASP A 142 -2.00 -3.69 -2.18
CA ASP A 142 -2.96 -4.52 -2.92
C ASP A 142 -4.03 -3.74 -3.68
N LEU A 143 -4.56 -4.41 -4.71
CA LEU A 143 -5.92 -4.26 -5.19
C LEU A 143 -6.78 -5.37 -4.58
N SER A 144 -7.93 -5.03 -4.01
CA SER A 144 -8.96 -6.01 -3.67
C SER A 144 -10.27 -5.71 -4.38
N LEU A 145 -10.90 -6.77 -4.88
CA LEU A 145 -12.28 -6.81 -5.33
C LEU A 145 -13.12 -7.40 -4.20
N THR A 146 -14.19 -6.71 -3.79
CA THR A 146 -15.13 -7.22 -2.79
C THR A 146 -16.58 -6.98 -3.20
N HIS A 147 -17.49 -7.74 -2.58
CA HIS A 147 -18.91 -7.40 -2.57
C HIS A 147 -19.16 -6.01 -1.91
N GLY A 148 -20.27 -5.37 -2.26
CA GLY A 148 -20.74 -4.15 -1.63
C GLY A 148 -21.40 -4.38 -0.27
N VAL A 149 -22.10 -3.36 0.26
CA VAL A 149 -22.58 -3.33 1.66
C VAL A 149 -23.58 -4.46 1.98
N ARG A 150 -24.26 -4.99 0.95
CA ARG A 150 -25.28 -6.02 1.11
C ARG A 150 -24.74 -7.44 1.36
N GLY A 151 -23.44 -7.68 1.14
CA GLY A 151 -22.87 -9.03 1.34
C GLY A 151 -23.20 -10.04 0.24
N ASP A 152 -23.75 -9.58 -0.89
CA ASP A 152 -24.12 -10.48 -1.98
C ASP A 152 -22.87 -11.07 -2.64
N MET A 153 -22.87 -12.40 -2.83
CA MET A 153 -21.82 -13.10 -3.57
C MET A 153 -21.63 -12.49 -4.96
N ILE A 154 -20.37 -12.25 -5.32
CA ILE A 154 -19.98 -11.73 -6.62
C ILE A 154 -19.49 -12.85 -7.54
N VAL A 155 -19.67 -12.64 -8.84
CA VAL A 155 -19.16 -13.49 -9.91
C VAL A 155 -18.24 -12.65 -10.80
N PHE A 156 -17.03 -13.16 -11.07
CA PHE A 156 -16.03 -12.47 -11.86
C PHE A 156 -15.05 -13.44 -12.51
N ASP A 157 -14.47 -13.04 -13.63
CA ASP A 157 -13.39 -13.77 -14.31
C ASP A 157 -12.04 -13.29 -13.82
N VAL A 158 -11.11 -14.22 -13.66
CA VAL A 158 -9.68 -13.97 -13.42
C VAL A 158 -8.92 -14.39 -14.66
N ALA A 159 -8.08 -13.50 -15.19
CA ALA A 159 -7.14 -13.82 -16.25
C ALA A 159 -5.75 -13.28 -15.92
N VAL A 160 -4.71 -13.94 -16.44
CA VAL A 160 -3.32 -13.54 -16.29
C VAL A 160 -2.70 -13.49 -17.68
N SER A 161 -2.22 -12.31 -18.08
CA SER A 161 -1.54 -12.08 -19.36
C SER A 161 -2.35 -12.61 -20.55
N GLY A 162 -3.67 -12.37 -20.55
CA GLY A 162 -4.61 -12.83 -21.58
C GLY A 162 -5.07 -14.29 -21.44
N HIS A 163 -4.51 -15.08 -20.54
CA HIS A 163 -4.96 -16.45 -20.27
C HIS A 163 -6.05 -16.45 -19.19
N HIS A 164 -7.25 -16.92 -19.56
CA HIS A 164 -8.31 -17.13 -18.59
C HIS A 164 -7.92 -18.21 -17.59
N VAL A 165 -7.99 -17.89 -16.29
CA VAL A 165 -7.65 -18.81 -15.20
C VAL A 165 -8.92 -19.49 -14.70
N ASP A 166 -9.92 -18.72 -14.29
CA ASP A 166 -11.21 -19.24 -13.80
C ASP A 166 -12.30 -18.15 -13.76
N THR A 167 -13.55 -18.57 -13.67
CA THR A 167 -14.69 -17.73 -13.27
C THR A 167 -15.04 -18.06 -11.82
N LEU A 168 -14.69 -17.15 -10.91
CA LEU A 168 -14.87 -17.37 -9.47
C LEU A 168 -16.20 -16.82 -8.96
N ARG A 169 -16.67 -17.46 -7.90
CA ARG A 169 -17.84 -17.07 -7.10
C ARG A 169 -17.42 -17.02 -5.64
N GLY A 170 -17.69 -15.92 -4.95
CA GLY A 170 -17.33 -15.76 -3.54
C GLY A 170 -17.39 -14.30 -3.12
N ASP A 171 -16.63 -13.96 -2.08
CA ASP A 171 -16.63 -12.62 -1.49
C ASP A 171 -15.73 -11.65 -2.26
N GLY A 172 -14.67 -12.16 -2.92
CA GLY A 172 -13.67 -11.29 -3.51
C GLY A 172 -12.43 -11.95 -4.11
N PHE A 173 -11.49 -11.09 -4.48
CA PHE A 173 -10.15 -11.46 -4.94
C PHE A 173 -9.15 -10.38 -4.59
N VAL A 174 -7.96 -10.75 -4.13
CA VAL A 174 -6.87 -9.84 -3.81
C VAL A 174 -5.72 -10.07 -4.77
N VAL A 175 -5.20 -8.97 -5.35
CA VAL A 175 -3.94 -8.94 -6.10
C VAL A 175 -3.00 -8.05 -5.32
N ALA A 176 -2.01 -8.65 -4.67
CA ALA A 176 -1.08 -7.96 -3.77
C ALA A 176 0.36 -7.96 -4.31
N THR A 177 1.16 -7.01 -3.86
CA THR A 177 2.62 -7.08 -3.93
C THR A 177 3.17 -8.03 -2.87
N ALA A 178 4.47 -8.29 -2.87
CA ALA A 178 5.13 -8.94 -1.74
C ALA A 178 4.94 -8.17 -0.41
N THR A 179 4.99 -6.83 -0.46
CA THR A 179 4.73 -5.97 0.70
C THR A 179 3.30 -6.13 1.23
N GLY A 180 2.32 -6.24 0.34
CA GLY A 180 0.93 -6.48 0.68
C GLY A 180 0.60 -7.91 1.10
N SER A 181 1.54 -8.86 0.95
CA SER A 181 1.31 -10.27 1.26
C SER A 181 1.03 -10.49 2.75
N THR A 182 1.46 -9.59 3.64
CA THR A 182 1.22 -9.62 5.09
C THR A 182 0.01 -8.79 5.52
N GLY A 183 -0.69 -8.18 4.56
CA GLY A 183 -1.93 -7.41 4.76
C GLY A 183 -3.17 -8.26 4.49
N TYR A 184 -4.06 -7.75 3.63
CA TYR A 184 -5.33 -8.44 3.35
C TYR A 184 -5.12 -9.80 2.67
N ALA A 185 -4.09 -9.94 1.83
CA ALA A 185 -3.73 -11.21 1.20
C ALA A 185 -3.47 -12.32 2.24
N LEU A 186 -2.79 -12.02 3.36
CA LEU A 186 -2.56 -12.99 4.44
C LEU A 186 -3.86 -13.39 5.13
N ALA A 187 -4.70 -12.40 5.44
CA ALA A 187 -6.00 -12.63 6.08
C ALA A 187 -6.94 -13.47 5.20
N ALA A 188 -6.80 -13.38 3.88
CA ALA A 188 -7.51 -14.22 2.92
C ALA A 188 -6.88 -15.62 2.70
N GLY A 189 -5.81 -15.97 3.43
CA GLY A 189 -5.15 -17.27 3.35
C GLY A 189 -4.02 -17.35 2.32
N GLY A 190 -3.52 -16.21 1.83
CA GLY A 190 -2.34 -16.12 0.98
C GLY A 190 -1.03 -16.35 1.74
N PRO A 191 0.09 -16.64 1.03
CA PRO A 191 1.38 -16.85 1.66
C PRO A 191 2.06 -15.54 2.11
N ILE A 192 2.96 -15.65 3.08
CA ILE A 192 3.93 -14.60 3.39
C ILE A 192 5.04 -14.64 2.32
N VAL A 193 5.33 -13.50 1.70
CA VAL A 193 6.27 -13.39 0.57
C VAL A 193 7.33 -12.35 0.90
N THR A 194 8.60 -12.69 0.64
CA THR A 194 9.73 -11.78 0.87
C THR A 194 9.64 -10.54 -0.03
N PRO A 195 9.99 -9.33 0.45
CA PRO A 195 9.93 -8.09 -0.32
C PRO A 195 10.73 -8.09 -1.63
N GLU A 196 11.71 -8.99 -1.79
CA GLU A 196 12.50 -9.14 -3.01
C GLU A 196 11.69 -9.69 -4.19
N PHE A 197 10.58 -10.38 -3.93
CA PHE A 197 9.71 -10.89 -4.97
C PHE A 197 8.99 -9.75 -5.70
N LYS A 198 9.14 -9.71 -7.02
CA LYS A 198 8.65 -8.61 -7.88
C LYS A 198 7.36 -8.94 -8.64
N GLY A 199 6.85 -10.16 -8.51
CA GLY A 199 5.56 -10.53 -9.06
C GLY A 199 4.41 -10.10 -8.16
N MET A 200 3.20 -10.53 -8.52
CA MET A 200 1.99 -10.32 -7.72
C MET A 200 1.52 -11.61 -7.07
N VAL A 201 0.96 -11.48 -5.87
CA VAL A 201 0.31 -12.54 -5.10
C VAL A 201 -1.20 -12.45 -5.33
N CYS A 202 -1.79 -13.50 -5.89
CA CYS A 202 -3.21 -13.55 -6.25
C CYS A 202 -3.94 -14.48 -5.29
N VAL A 203 -4.92 -13.97 -4.55
CA VAL A 203 -5.59 -14.70 -3.46
C VAL A 203 -7.12 -14.58 -3.61
N PRO A 204 -7.83 -15.69 -3.83
CA PRO A 204 -9.30 -15.69 -3.81
C PRO A 204 -9.80 -15.47 -2.37
N VAL A 205 -10.87 -14.69 -2.19
CA VAL A 205 -11.47 -14.43 -0.88
C VAL A 205 -12.78 -15.22 -0.76
N ALA A 206 -12.82 -16.13 0.22
CA ALA A 206 -13.95 -17.03 0.48
C ALA A 206 -14.59 -17.61 -0.80
N PRO A 207 -13.81 -18.28 -1.68
CA PRO A 207 -14.35 -18.84 -2.91
C PRO A 207 -15.32 -19.99 -2.59
N HIS A 208 -16.44 -20.04 -3.29
CA HIS A 208 -17.44 -21.11 -3.19
C HIS A 208 -17.01 -22.43 -3.88
N THR A 209 -15.80 -22.46 -4.43
CA THR A 209 -15.16 -23.67 -4.95
C THR A 209 -13.98 -24.04 -4.07
N ILE A 210 -13.88 -25.32 -3.72
CA ILE A 210 -12.76 -25.86 -2.94
C ILE A 210 -11.45 -25.95 -3.73
N LEU A 211 -11.50 -25.73 -5.05
CA LEU A 211 -10.35 -25.85 -5.96
C LEU A 211 -9.56 -24.55 -6.09
N ALA A 212 -10.15 -23.41 -5.75
CA ALA A 212 -9.47 -22.12 -5.85
C ALA A 212 -8.28 -22.06 -4.89
N ARG A 213 -7.11 -21.67 -5.40
CA ARG A 213 -5.85 -21.56 -4.64
C ARG A 213 -5.23 -20.20 -4.89
N ALA A 214 -4.48 -19.73 -3.90
CA ALA A 214 -3.58 -18.61 -4.10
C ALA A 214 -2.45 -19.01 -5.06
N PHE A 215 -2.00 -18.06 -5.89
CA PHE A 215 -0.89 -18.28 -6.81
C PHE A 215 -0.06 -17.00 -6.98
N LEU A 216 1.16 -17.16 -7.45
CA LEU A 216 2.10 -16.07 -7.69
C LEU A 216 2.33 -15.91 -9.19
N THR A 217 2.54 -14.67 -9.63
CA THR A 217 2.79 -14.32 -11.04
C THR A 217 4.24 -13.89 -11.26
N SER A 218 4.67 -13.79 -12.51
CA SER A 218 5.94 -13.12 -12.83
C SER A 218 5.80 -11.60 -12.72
N SER A 219 6.94 -10.89 -12.67
CA SER A 219 6.95 -9.41 -12.59
C SER A 219 6.42 -8.70 -13.84
N THR A 220 6.29 -9.42 -14.96
CA THR A 220 5.81 -8.87 -16.24
C THR A 220 4.35 -9.20 -16.51
N ASP A 221 3.75 -10.07 -15.70
CA ASP A 221 2.37 -10.47 -15.89
C ASP A 221 1.38 -9.35 -15.58
N VAL A 222 0.22 -9.46 -16.20
CA VAL A 222 -0.91 -8.56 -16.01
C VAL A 222 -2.09 -9.37 -15.50
N VAL A 223 -2.60 -9.05 -14.31
CA VAL A 223 -3.81 -9.67 -13.77
C VAL A 223 -5.04 -8.87 -14.16
N GLU A 224 -6.04 -9.53 -14.69
CA GLU A 224 -7.31 -8.95 -15.10
C GLU A 224 -8.44 -9.55 -14.26
N LEU A 225 -9.23 -8.69 -13.62
CA LEU A 225 -10.45 -9.06 -12.91
C LEU A 225 -11.63 -8.46 -13.66
N LYS A 226 -12.48 -9.29 -14.26
CA LYS A 226 -13.64 -8.83 -15.03
C LYS A 226 -14.93 -9.20 -14.31
N ILE A 227 -15.72 -8.19 -13.98
CA ILE A 227 -17.00 -8.36 -13.28
C ILE A 227 -18.01 -8.99 -14.24
N ASN A 228 -18.63 -10.10 -13.83
CA ASN A 228 -19.70 -10.71 -14.62
C ASN A 228 -20.97 -9.83 -14.57
N PRO A 229 -21.51 -9.40 -15.73
CA PRO A 229 -22.63 -8.46 -15.81
C PRO A 229 -24.01 -9.09 -15.59
N GLU A 230 -24.14 -10.43 -15.58
CA GLU A 230 -25.44 -11.12 -15.48
C GLU A 230 -26.10 -10.97 -14.10
N ARG A 231 -25.32 -10.56 -13.09
CA ARG A 231 -25.83 -10.20 -11.77
C ARG A 231 -25.56 -8.72 -11.52
N ASP A 232 -26.41 -8.07 -10.75
CA ASP A 232 -26.23 -6.65 -10.37
C ASP A 232 -26.03 -6.41 -8.87
N PRO A 233 -25.27 -7.25 -8.11
CA PRO A 233 -24.85 -6.85 -6.77
C PRO A 233 -23.84 -5.70 -6.88
N GLU A 234 -23.81 -4.84 -5.88
CA GLU A 234 -22.77 -3.84 -5.74
C GLU A 234 -21.39 -4.53 -5.64
N ARG A 235 -20.42 -4.06 -6.43
CA ARG A 235 -19.03 -4.54 -6.40
C ARG A 235 -18.09 -3.35 -6.33
N LEU A 236 -17.05 -3.47 -5.53
CA LEU A 236 -16.11 -2.39 -5.30
C LEU A 236 -14.68 -2.89 -5.47
N PHE A 237 -13.85 -2.04 -6.06
CA PHE A 237 -12.41 -2.21 -6.05
C PHE A 237 -11.80 -1.27 -5.01
N PHE A 238 -10.82 -1.77 -4.26
CA PHE A 238 -10.05 -0.98 -3.30
C PHE A 238 -8.57 -1.08 -3.62
N ALA A 239 -7.87 0.04 -3.61
CA ALA A 239 -6.41 0.09 -3.65
C ALA A 239 -5.90 0.50 -2.28
N ASP A 240 -5.06 -0.32 -1.64
CA ASP A 240 -4.55 -0.10 -0.27
C ASP A 240 -5.69 0.21 0.73
N GLY A 241 -6.81 -0.52 0.61
CA GLY A 241 -8.02 -0.32 1.43
C GLY A 241 -8.78 0.98 1.16
N GLN A 242 -8.44 1.74 0.12
CA GLN A 242 -9.17 2.93 -0.29
C GLN A 242 -10.07 2.63 -1.50
N PRO A 243 -11.38 2.96 -1.44
CA PRO A 243 -12.30 2.62 -2.51
C PRO A 243 -11.99 3.39 -3.79
N ILE A 244 -12.06 2.70 -4.93
CA ILE A 244 -11.95 3.28 -6.26
C ILE A 244 -13.38 3.44 -6.78
N VAL A 245 -13.93 4.64 -6.60
CA VAL A 245 -15.31 4.97 -6.98
C VAL A 245 -15.38 6.00 -8.09
N ALA A 246 -16.47 5.98 -8.83
CA ALA A 246 -16.86 7.04 -9.75
C ALA A 246 -18.37 7.27 -9.62
N GLU A 247 -18.75 8.51 -9.34
CA GLU A 247 -20.15 8.86 -9.09
C GLU A 247 -21.00 8.53 -10.33
N GLY A 248 -22.13 7.85 -10.10
CA GLY A 248 -23.06 7.43 -11.15
C GLY A 248 -22.55 6.30 -12.06
N ALA A 249 -21.31 5.82 -11.91
CA ALA A 249 -20.73 4.78 -12.76
C ALA A 249 -20.36 3.53 -11.97
N ARG A 250 -20.49 2.36 -12.59
CA ARG A 250 -20.17 1.07 -11.96
C ARG A 250 -18.84 0.53 -12.47
N PRO A 251 -17.98 -0.03 -11.59
CA PRO A 251 -16.77 -0.70 -12.04
C PRO A 251 -17.14 -1.97 -12.83
N VAL A 252 -16.39 -2.26 -13.89
CA VAL A 252 -16.62 -3.45 -14.74
C VAL A 252 -15.38 -4.32 -14.88
N ARG A 253 -14.20 -3.74 -14.75
CA ARG A 253 -12.94 -4.47 -14.89
C ARG A 253 -11.83 -3.76 -14.14
N ALA A 254 -10.91 -4.52 -13.57
CA ALA A 254 -9.62 -4.03 -13.12
C ALA A 254 -8.49 -4.75 -13.88
N THR A 255 -7.45 -4.00 -14.22
CA THR A 255 -6.21 -4.50 -14.80
C THR A 255 -5.07 -4.08 -13.88
N VAL A 256 -4.30 -5.04 -13.38
CA VAL A 256 -3.23 -4.85 -12.39
C VAL A 256 -1.92 -5.35 -12.96
N ARG A 257 -0.87 -4.54 -12.82
CA ARG A 257 0.49 -4.91 -13.19
C ARG A 257 1.47 -4.35 -12.18
N ARG A 258 2.72 -4.81 -12.21
CA ARG A 258 3.81 -4.16 -11.48
C ARG A 258 3.92 -2.69 -11.92
N GLY A 259 4.01 -1.79 -10.94
CA GLY A 259 4.21 -0.38 -11.20
C GLY A 259 5.54 -0.07 -11.91
N PRO A 260 5.65 1.08 -12.59
CA PRO A 260 6.85 1.48 -13.32
C PRO A 260 8.07 1.76 -12.43
N GLY A 261 7.88 1.89 -11.11
CA GLY A 261 8.94 2.14 -10.15
C GLY A 261 8.68 1.48 -8.81
N ASP A 262 9.77 1.26 -8.07
CA ASP A 262 9.72 0.74 -6.71
C ASP A 262 9.67 1.89 -5.70
N LEU A 263 9.02 1.66 -4.57
CA LEU A 263 9.13 2.53 -3.40
C LEU A 263 10.44 2.21 -2.68
N ILE A 264 11.13 3.22 -2.16
CA ILE A 264 12.32 3.03 -1.32
C ILE A 264 11.91 3.14 0.14
N LEU A 265 11.84 2.01 0.84
CA LEU A 265 11.58 1.96 2.28
C LEU A 265 12.92 1.81 3.01
N LEU A 266 13.20 2.72 3.94
CA LEU A 266 14.38 2.63 4.79
C LEU A 266 14.06 1.77 6.02
N ASP A 267 14.90 0.78 6.28
CA ASP A 267 14.83 -0.07 7.46
C ASP A 267 16.22 -0.22 8.11
N ARG A 268 16.28 -0.96 9.23
CA ARG A 268 17.53 -1.10 10.00
C ARG A 268 18.47 -2.15 9.39
N SER A 269 17.96 -3.13 8.65
CA SER A 269 18.75 -4.18 8.02
C SER A 269 17.94 -5.01 7.01
N SER A 270 18.64 -5.72 6.11
CA SER A 270 18.02 -6.68 5.18
C SER A 270 17.28 -7.84 5.86
N GLU A 271 17.56 -8.11 7.13
CA GLU A 271 16.91 -9.17 7.92
C GLU A 271 15.61 -8.71 8.59
N SER A 272 15.31 -7.40 8.58
CA SER A 272 14.17 -6.79 9.26
C SER A 272 12.83 -7.43 8.91
N PHE A 273 12.70 -7.93 7.68
CA PHE A 273 11.50 -8.65 7.24
C PHE A 273 11.29 -9.95 8.04
N TYR A 274 12.27 -10.84 8.08
CA TYR A 274 12.14 -12.13 8.78
C TYR A 274 12.05 -11.94 10.30
N GLN A 275 12.74 -10.94 10.85
CA GLN A 275 12.58 -10.55 12.25
C GLN A 275 11.14 -10.11 12.54
N SER A 276 10.53 -9.32 11.64
CA SER A 276 9.12 -8.91 11.76
C SER A 276 8.16 -10.09 11.62
N VAL A 277 8.40 -11.00 10.67
CA VAL A 277 7.63 -12.25 10.52
C VAL A 277 7.71 -13.08 11.81
N SER A 278 8.92 -13.28 12.35
CA SER A 278 9.15 -14.02 13.58
C SER A 278 8.41 -13.38 14.76
N ARG A 279 8.57 -12.07 14.95
CA ARG A 279 7.94 -11.31 16.05
C ARG A 279 6.41 -11.35 15.98
N VAL A 280 5.84 -11.11 14.79
CA VAL A 280 4.39 -10.92 14.63
C VAL A 280 3.63 -12.24 14.54
N PHE A 281 4.17 -13.24 13.83
CA PHE A 281 3.42 -14.48 13.52
C PHE A 281 3.92 -15.72 14.26
N TYR A 282 5.19 -15.75 14.66
CA TYR A 282 5.80 -16.92 15.29
C TYR A 282 6.21 -16.71 16.75
N GLY A 283 6.07 -15.49 17.28
CA GLY A 283 6.03 -15.20 18.72
C GLY A 283 7.33 -15.43 19.50
N ARG A 284 8.51 -15.31 18.89
CA ARG A 284 9.76 -15.25 19.67
C ARG A 284 9.92 -13.87 20.30
N ASP A 285 9.27 -13.69 21.44
CA ASP A 285 9.60 -12.79 22.57
C ASP A 285 8.67 -13.16 23.75
N LYS A 286 8.64 -14.44 24.09
CA LYS A 286 8.10 -14.95 25.36
C LYS A 286 9.16 -15.86 25.97
N ASP A 287 10.28 -15.26 26.37
CA ASP A 287 11.16 -15.72 27.44
C ASP A 287 11.82 -14.48 28.06
#